data_AF-A0AAV3PWL2-F1
#
_entry.id   AF-A0AAV3PWL2-F1
#
_cell.length_a   1.000
_cell.length_b   1.000
_cell.length_c   1.000
_cell.angle_alpha   90.00
_cell.angle_beta   90.00
_cell.angle_gamma   90.00
#
_symmetry.space_group_name_H-M   'P 1'
#
loop_
_entity.id
_entity.type
_entity.pdbx_description
1 polymer ?
#
loop_
_entity_poly.entity_id
_entity_poly.type
_entity_poly.pdbx_seq_one_letter_code
_entity_poly.pdbx_strand_id
1 'polypeptide(L)'
;MSLFYILPYPTVFFLQGTAGVAIAGLLGAVRAQGRPMIDFPKMKIVVAGAGSAGIGVLNAARRTMARMLGDTETAFESARTQFWVVDAHGLITEARESIDTDARPFARKVNESDRQGLKEGANLAEVVRRVQPDVLLGLSAVGGLFSKEVLEALKDSTSTRPAIFPMSNPTANAECTPEDAFSILGHNIIFGSGSPFPNVNLGNGQIGHCNQANNMFLFPGIGLGTLLSGSRMVSDGMLQAAAERLAAYMTDEDVDNGIIYPSISRIRDITKEVAAAVIKEAIEEDLAEGYRDMDARELKKLNHEEIMDFVKNNMWSPDYQTLIYKND
;
A
#
# COMPACT_ATOMS: atom_id res chain seq x y z
N MET A 1 -5.17 -25.24 18.98
CA MET A 1 -6.48 -24.57 19.07
C MET A 1 -6.20 -23.07 19.02
N SER A 2 -6.04 -22.54 17.81
CA SER A 2 -5.56 -21.18 17.57
C SER A 2 -6.68 -20.18 17.82
N LEU A 3 -6.49 -19.31 18.82
CA LEU A 3 -7.33 -18.14 19.00
C LEU A 3 -7.05 -17.16 17.86
N PHE A 4 -7.96 -17.14 16.88
CA PHE A 4 -8.17 -15.95 16.07
C PHE A 4 -8.64 -14.84 17.02
N TYR A 5 -7.77 -13.90 17.32
CA TYR A 5 -8.17 -12.63 17.93
C TYR A 5 -9.08 -11.91 16.94
N ILE A 6 -10.39 -11.94 17.20
CA ILE A 6 -11.36 -11.07 16.53
C ILE A 6 -11.09 -9.66 17.06
N LEU A 7 -10.19 -8.93 16.40
CA LEU A 7 -10.08 -7.49 16.59
C LEU A 7 -11.42 -6.85 16.17
N PRO A 8 -11.91 -5.81 16.86
CA PRO A 8 -13.18 -5.18 16.52
C PRO A 8 -13.16 -4.73 15.05
N TYR A 9 -14.22 -5.05 14.30
CA TYR A 9 -14.41 -4.78 12.87
C TYR A 9 -13.78 -3.46 12.33
N PRO A 10 -13.92 -2.28 12.97
CA PRO A 10 -13.28 -1.05 12.48
C PRO A 10 -11.75 -1.10 12.44
N THR A 11 -11.11 -1.85 13.34
CA THR A 11 -9.65 -1.97 13.41
C THR A 11 -9.10 -2.85 12.28
N VAL A 12 -9.79 -3.94 11.94
CA VAL A 12 -9.41 -4.85 10.83
C VAL A 12 -9.50 -4.12 9.48
N PHE A 13 -10.57 -3.36 9.24
CA PHE A 13 -10.71 -2.58 8.02
C PHE A 13 -9.64 -1.49 7.91
N PHE A 14 -9.33 -0.77 9.00
CA PHE A 14 -8.27 0.24 9.01
C PHE A 14 -6.90 -0.36 8.67
N LEU A 15 -6.58 -1.52 9.25
CA LEU A 15 -5.35 -2.27 8.99
C LEU A 15 -5.26 -2.72 7.53
N GLN A 16 -6.31 -3.35 7.01
CA GLN A 16 -6.34 -3.92 5.66
C GLN A 16 -6.39 -2.85 4.56
N GLY A 17 -7.10 -1.74 4.79
CA GLY A 17 -7.13 -0.62 3.85
C GLY A 17 -5.79 0.09 3.74
N THR A 18 -5.15 0.34 4.89
CA THR A 18 -3.84 0.99 4.94
C THR A 18 -2.80 0.09 4.29
N ALA A 19 -2.88 -1.21 4.54
CA ALA A 19 -2.08 -2.21 3.84
C ALA A 19 -2.30 -2.14 2.32
N GLY A 20 -3.54 -2.21 1.85
CA GLY A 20 -3.85 -2.17 0.42
C GLY A 20 -3.35 -0.90 -0.27
N VAL A 21 -3.55 0.28 0.32
CA VAL A 21 -3.09 1.52 -0.30
C VAL A 21 -1.57 1.61 -0.28
N ALA A 22 -0.92 1.18 0.81
CA ALA A 22 0.53 1.11 0.87
C ALA A 22 1.09 0.15 -0.20
N ILE A 23 0.47 -1.01 -0.41
CA ILE A 23 0.87 -1.94 -1.49
C ILE A 23 0.74 -1.26 -2.85
N ALA A 24 -0.38 -0.58 -3.12
CA ALA A 24 -0.54 0.14 -4.39
C ALA A 24 0.57 1.18 -4.60
N GLY A 25 0.97 1.89 -3.55
CA GLY A 25 2.08 2.85 -3.59
C GLY A 25 3.44 2.20 -3.78
N LEU A 26 3.70 1.07 -3.12
CA LEU A 26 4.93 0.30 -3.29
C LEU A 26 5.06 -0.25 -4.71
N LEU A 27 3.98 -0.79 -5.28
CA LEU A 27 3.94 -1.24 -6.68
C LEU A 27 4.13 -0.06 -7.65
N GLY A 28 3.50 1.09 -7.35
CA GLY A 28 3.74 2.33 -8.10
C GLY A 28 5.18 2.82 -8.01
N ALA A 29 5.83 2.68 -6.85
CA ALA A 29 7.23 3.03 -6.66
C ALA A 29 8.16 2.14 -7.49
N VAL A 30 7.90 0.83 -7.57
CA VAL A 30 8.65 -0.08 -8.46
C VAL A 30 8.61 0.41 -9.90
N ARG A 31 7.41 0.76 -10.40
CA ARG A 31 7.25 1.31 -11.75
C ARG A 31 7.96 2.65 -11.94
N ALA A 32 7.81 3.58 -11.00
CA ALA A 32 8.44 4.91 -11.05
C ALA A 32 9.97 4.86 -10.98
N GLN A 33 10.52 3.77 -10.44
CA GLN A 33 11.96 3.50 -10.42
C GLN A 33 12.45 2.84 -11.71
N GLY A 34 11.58 2.65 -12.70
CA GLY A 34 11.90 2.00 -13.98
C GLY A 34 12.20 0.50 -13.84
N ARG A 35 11.78 -0.12 -12.72
CA ARG A 35 12.01 -1.54 -12.46
C ARG A 35 10.83 -2.37 -12.98
N PRO A 36 11.07 -3.57 -13.52
CA PRO A 36 9.99 -4.49 -13.86
C PRO A 36 9.29 -4.96 -12.57
N MET A 37 7.99 -5.24 -12.64
CA MET A 37 7.21 -5.64 -11.46
C MET A 37 7.79 -6.87 -10.73
N ILE A 38 8.43 -7.79 -11.46
CA ILE A 38 9.11 -8.96 -10.90
C ILE A 38 10.26 -8.61 -9.92
N ASP A 39 10.72 -7.36 -9.92
CA ASP A 39 11.74 -6.86 -8.98
C ASP A 39 11.13 -6.31 -7.68
N PHE A 40 9.80 -6.25 -7.53
CA PHE A 40 9.18 -5.86 -6.26
C PHE A 40 9.71 -6.68 -5.06
N PRO A 41 9.88 -8.02 -5.15
CA PRO A 41 10.49 -8.83 -4.08
C PRO A 41 11.99 -8.63 -3.87
N LYS A 42 12.64 -7.70 -4.59
CA LYS A 42 14.06 -7.31 -4.44
C LYS A 42 14.22 -5.89 -3.89
N MET A 43 13.12 -5.19 -3.66
CA MET A 43 13.12 -3.82 -3.18
C MET A 43 13.60 -3.75 -1.74
N LYS A 44 14.55 -2.87 -1.44
CA LYS A 44 14.94 -2.63 -0.05
C LYS A 44 14.00 -1.64 0.61
N ILE A 45 13.26 -2.08 1.62
CA ILE A 45 12.23 -1.28 2.29
C ILE A 45 12.62 -1.07 3.75
N VAL A 46 12.95 0.17 4.12
CA VAL A 46 13.13 0.56 5.52
C VAL A 46 11.80 1.08 6.05
N VAL A 47 11.36 0.53 7.19
CA VAL A 47 10.06 0.85 7.80
C VAL A 47 10.29 1.44 9.18
N ALA A 48 9.82 2.68 9.37
CA ALA A 48 9.79 3.34 10.66
C ALA A 48 8.40 3.15 11.30
N GLY A 49 8.34 2.30 12.34
CA GLY A 49 7.11 1.92 13.02
C GLY A 49 6.83 0.42 12.93
N ALA A 50 6.83 -0.26 14.08
CA ALA A 50 6.50 -1.68 14.23
C ALA A 50 5.13 -1.90 14.91
N GLY A 51 4.27 -0.88 14.92
CA GLY A 51 2.91 -1.00 15.44
C GLY A 51 2.01 -1.80 14.49
N SER A 52 0.75 -2.00 14.89
CA SER A 52 -0.22 -2.81 14.14
C SER A 52 -0.34 -2.41 12.66
N ALA A 53 -0.42 -1.11 12.35
CA ALA A 53 -0.47 -0.61 10.97
C ALA A 53 0.81 -0.95 10.17
N GLY A 54 1.98 -0.74 10.78
CA GLY A 54 3.30 -1.12 10.24
C GLY A 54 3.35 -2.59 9.87
N ILE A 55 3.01 -3.44 10.83
CA ILE A 55 3.02 -4.89 10.65
C ILE A 55 1.95 -5.36 9.65
N GLY A 56 0.78 -4.74 9.62
CA GLY A 56 -0.28 -5.03 8.65
C GLY A 56 0.18 -4.78 7.20
N VAL A 57 0.82 -3.63 6.95
CA VAL A 57 1.40 -3.29 5.64
C VAL A 57 2.51 -4.28 5.28
N LEU A 58 3.41 -4.58 6.21
CA LEU A 58 4.52 -5.52 6.01
C LEU A 58 4.03 -6.93 5.67
N ASN A 59 2.98 -7.42 6.35
CA ASN A 59 2.38 -8.71 6.06
C ASN A 59 1.73 -8.76 4.69
N ALA A 60 1.00 -7.71 4.30
CA ALA A 60 0.43 -7.61 2.96
C ALA A 60 1.51 -7.53 1.88
N ALA A 61 2.59 -6.79 2.12
CA ALA A 61 3.71 -6.66 1.19
C ALA A 61 4.44 -8.00 1.04
N ARG A 62 4.71 -8.68 2.16
CA ARG A 62 5.32 -10.02 2.18
C ARG A 62 4.48 -11.04 1.40
N ARG A 63 3.16 -11.03 1.57
CA ARG A 63 2.24 -11.91 0.82
C ARG A 63 2.22 -11.57 -0.67
N THR A 64 2.14 -10.29 -1.02
CA THR A 64 2.18 -9.83 -2.42
C THR A 64 3.49 -10.28 -3.08
N MET A 65 4.64 -10.07 -2.42
CA MET A 65 5.93 -10.55 -2.90
C MET A 65 5.98 -12.07 -3.04
N ALA A 66 5.44 -12.81 -2.07
CA ALA A 66 5.43 -14.28 -2.12
C ALA A 66 4.58 -14.80 -3.29
N ARG A 67 3.41 -14.22 -3.54
CA ARG A 67 2.55 -14.56 -4.70
C ARG A 67 3.27 -14.35 -6.02
N MET A 68 3.98 -13.23 -6.17
CA MET A 68 4.78 -12.94 -7.37
C MET A 68 5.94 -13.93 -7.58
N LEU A 69 6.39 -14.59 -6.51
CA LEU A 69 7.45 -15.60 -6.54
C LEU A 69 6.90 -17.05 -6.56
N GLY A 70 5.57 -17.24 -6.61
CA GLY A 70 4.93 -18.56 -6.73
C GLY A 70 4.47 -19.21 -5.43
N ASP A 71 4.24 -18.44 -4.36
CA ASP A 71 3.60 -18.87 -3.10
C ASP A 71 4.26 -20.06 -2.37
N THR A 72 5.59 -20.16 -2.45
CA THR A 72 6.36 -21.18 -1.69
C THR A 72 6.82 -20.64 -0.34
N GLU A 73 7.15 -21.53 0.60
CA GLU A 73 7.76 -21.14 1.89
C GLU A 73 9.07 -20.35 1.69
N THR A 74 9.87 -20.73 0.70
CA THR A 74 11.08 -20.00 0.30
C THR A 74 10.79 -18.59 -0.19
N ALA A 75 9.67 -18.38 -0.90
CA ALA A 75 9.25 -17.06 -1.34
C ALA A 75 8.86 -16.15 -0.16
N PHE A 76 8.14 -16.69 0.82
CA PHE A 76 7.78 -15.96 2.04
C PHE A 76 9.00 -15.57 2.88
N GLU A 77 9.97 -16.48 3.02
CA GLU A 77 11.23 -16.17 3.71
C GLU A 77 12.09 -15.16 2.94
N SER A 78 12.13 -15.26 1.61
CA SER A 78 12.85 -14.28 0.79
C SER A 78 12.25 -12.87 0.91
N ALA A 79 10.92 -12.75 0.85
CA ALA A 79 10.22 -11.48 1.00
C ALA A 79 10.49 -10.82 2.37
N ARG A 80 10.55 -11.63 3.44
CA ARG A 80 10.87 -11.18 4.81
C ARG A 80 12.20 -10.44 4.88
N THR A 81 13.20 -10.88 4.11
CA THR A 81 14.54 -10.28 4.09
C THR A 81 14.64 -8.95 3.33
N GLN A 82 13.53 -8.45 2.78
CA GLN A 82 13.48 -7.15 2.10
C GLN A 82 13.11 -5.98 3.02
N PHE A 83 12.75 -6.27 4.28
CA PHE A 83 12.31 -5.28 5.24
C PHE A 83 13.35 -5.05 6.35
N TRP A 84 13.57 -3.78 6.70
CA TRP A 84 14.33 -3.34 7.88
C TRP A 84 13.40 -2.50 8.75
N VAL A 85 12.90 -3.10 9.83
CA VAL A 85 11.90 -2.48 10.71
C VAL A 85 12.59 -1.80 11.89
N VAL A 86 12.29 -0.53 12.09
CA VAL A 86 12.83 0.33 13.16
C VAL A 86 11.66 0.78 14.02
N ASP A 87 11.70 0.48 15.32
CA ASP A 87 10.71 0.96 16.29
C ASP A 87 11.30 2.03 17.23
N ALA A 88 10.61 2.31 18.34
CA ALA A 88 11.06 3.29 19.33
C ALA A 88 12.44 2.96 19.96
N HIS A 89 12.86 1.69 19.92
CA HIS A 89 14.16 1.24 20.43
C HIS A 89 15.19 1.03 19.32
N GLY A 90 14.88 1.37 18.06
CA GLY A 90 15.76 1.23 16.90
C GLY A 90 15.50 -0.05 16.10
N LEU A 91 16.47 -0.44 15.26
CA LEU A 91 16.37 -1.60 14.38
C LEU A 91 16.05 -2.88 15.16
N ILE A 92 15.07 -3.63 14.66
CA ILE A 92 14.65 -4.91 15.22
C ILE A 92 15.49 -6.04 14.62
N THR A 93 16.21 -6.77 15.47
CA THR A 93 16.96 -7.98 15.10
C THR A 93 16.58 -9.17 15.98
N GLU A 94 17.04 -10.36 15.62
CA GLU A 94 16.84 -11.60 16.40
C GLU A 94 17.52 -11.56 17.79
N ALA A 95 18.39 -10.58 18.06
CA ALA A 95 18.99 -10.37 19.37
C ALA A 95 18.08 -9.64 20.37
N ARG A 96 16.92 -9.10 19.94
CA ARG A 96 15.97 -8.40 20.82
C ARG A 96 15.31 -9.37 21.79
N GLU A 97 15.49 -9.13 23.10
CA GLU A 97 14.93 -9.98 24.16
C GLU A 97 13.40 -9.92 24.25
N SER A 98 12.81 -8.72 24.09
CA SER A 98 11.36 -8.50 24.22
C SER A 98 10.76 -7.95 22.93
N ILE A 99 10.63 -8.82 21.94
CA ILE A 99 10.02 -8.49 20.65
C ILE A 99 8.53 -8.83 20.65
N ASP A 100 7.71 -7.94 20.09
CA ASP A 100 6.30 -8.24 19.82
C ASP A 100 6.19 -9.46 18.89
N THR A 101 5.24 -10.35 19.17
CA THR A 101 5.03 -11.58 18.39
C THR A 101 4.77 -11.29 16.92
N ASP A 102 4.08 -10.19 16.61
CA ASP A 102 3.71 -9.80 15.26
C ASP A 102 4.89 -9.15 14.51
N ALA A 103 5.81 -8.51 15.24
CA ALA A 103 7.04 -7.93 14.69
C ALA A 103 8.16 -8.97 14.53
N ARG A 104 8.12 -10.08 15.28
CA ARG A 104 9.15 -11.13 15.27
C ARG A 104 9.48 -11.70 13.90
N PRO A 105 8.50 -11.95 13.00
CA PRO A 105 8.81 -12.36 11.64
C PRO A 105 9.66 -11.33 10.88
N PHE A 106 9.67 -10.05 11.23
CA PHE A 106 10.44 -9.04 10.51
C PHE A 106 11.80 -8.72 11.17
N ALA A 107 12.16 -9.45 12.23
CA ALA A 107 13.45 -9.31 12.89
C ALA A 107 14.61 -9.72 11.95
N ARG A 108 15.61 -8.85 11.80
CA ARG A 108 16.80 -9.18 11.01
C ARG A 108 17.66 -10.23 11.69
N LYS A 109 18.19 -11.16 10.90
CA LYS A 109 19.19 -12.12 11.39
C LYS A 109 20.45 -11.39 11.84
N VAL A 110 20.95 -11.71 13.03
CA VAL A 110 22.14 -11.07 13.62
C VAL A 110 23.33 -11.10 12.65
N ASN A 111 23.60 -12.26 12.05
CA ASN A 111 24.70 -12.44 11.11
C ASN A 111 24.58 -11.58 9.83
N GLU A 112 23.36 -11.29 9.38
CA GLU A 112 23.14 -10.44 8.21
C GLU A 112 23.29 -8.96 8.58
N SER A 113 22.70 -8.54 9.70
CA SER A 113 22.84 -7.18 10.23
C SER A 113 24.29 -6.84 10.50
N ASP A 114 25.05 -7.72 11.14
CA ASP A 114 26.47 -7.52 11.46
C ASP A 114 27.32 -7.33 10.20
N ARG A 115 27.03 -8.10 9.12
CA ARG A 115 27.69 -7.92 7.81
C ARG A 115 27.41 -6.56 7.18
N GLN A 116 26.24 -5.98 7.45
CA GLN A 116 25.88 -4.63 7.03
C GLN A 116 26.40 -3.55 8.00
N GLY A 117 27.07 -3.96 9.08
CA GLY A 117 27.52 -3.06 10.14
C GLY A 117 26.37 -2.48 10.97
N LEU A 118 25.22 -3.16 10.99
CA LEU A 118 24.03 -2.79 11.76
C LEU A 118 23.90 -3.70 12.97
N LYS A 119 23.50 -3.12 14.10
CA LYS A 119 23.25 -3.85 15.35
C LYS A 119 21.82 -3.67 15.79
N GLU A 120 21.43 -4.53 16.72
CA GLU A 120 20.22 -4.36 17.52
C GLU A 120 20.12 -2.94 18.07
N GLY A 121 18.99 -2.27 17.82
CA GLY A 121 18.75 -0.90 18.27
C GLY A 121 19.48 0.21 17.49
N ALA A 122 20.06 -0.08 16.32
CA ALA A 122 20.58 0.95 15.42
C ALA A 122 19.51 1.99 15.09
N ASN A 123 19.88 3.28 15.07
CA ASN A 123 18.91 4.35 14.82
C ASN A 123 18.51 4.44 13.34
N LEU A 124 17.40 5.13 13.05
CA LEU A 124 16.84 5.19 11.70
C LEU A 124 17.83 5.75 10.65
N ALA A 125 18.57 6.82 10.98
CA ALA A 125 19.53 7.42 10.05
C ALA A 125 20.67 6.47 9.71
N GLU A 126 21.18 5.73 10.71
CA GLU A 126 22.19 4.70 10.50
C GLU A 126 21.67 3.57 9.62
N VAL A 127 20.45 3.08 9.89
CA VAL A 127 19.80 2.04 9.08
C VAL A 127 19.66 2.50 7.63
N VAL A 128 19.12 3.70 7.38
CA VAL A 128 18.98 4.24 6.02
C VAL A 128 20.33 4.34 5.31
N ARG A 129 21.36 4.86 5.99
CA ARG A 129 22.71 5.03 5.44
C ARG A 129 23.37 3.70 5.05
N ARG A 130 23.16 2.65 5.85
CA ARG A 130 23.76 1.32 5.63
C ARG A 130 22.98 0.47 4.63
N VAL A 131 21.66 0.51 4.69
CA VAL A 131 20.79 -0.29 3.82
C VAL A 131 20.73 0.31 2.41
N GLN A 132 20.79 1.65 2.32
CA GLN A 132 20.58 2.41 1.09
C GLN A 132 19.24 2.04 0.45
N PRO A 133 18.11 2.25 1.17
CA PRO A 133 16.83 1.69 0.79
C PRO A 133 16.27 2.31 -0.49
N ASP A 134 15.54 1.51 -1.27
CA ASP A 134 14.77 2.00 -2.42
C ASP A 134 13.47 2.67 -1.97
N VAL A 135 12.96 2.29 -0.79
CA VAL A 135 11.75 2.85 -0.17
C VAL A 135 11.96 3.11 1.32
N LEU A 136 11.58 4.30 1.78
CA LEU A 136 11.47 4.68 3.19
C LEU A 136 9.99 4.86 3.56
N LEU A 137 9.47 4.00 4.43
CA LEU A 137 8.06 3.91 4.80
C LEU A 137 7.84 4.32 6.26
N GLY A 138 7.01 5.34 6.49
CA GLY A 138 6.71 5.91 7.81
C GLY A 138 5.32 5.50 8.28
N LEU A 139 5.26 4.72 9.36
CA LEU A 139 4.05 4.19 10.00
C LEU A 139 4.18 4.30 11.53
N SER A 140 4.83 5.38 11.99
CA SER A 140 5.26 5.56 13.39
C SER A 140 4.32 6.42 14.23
N ALA A 141 3.50 7.25 13.58
CA ALA A 141 2.76 8.36 14.17
C ALA A 141 3.64 9.42 14.90
N VAL A 142 4.94 9.46 14.60
CA VAL A 142 5.88 10.43 15.17
C VAL A 142 6.22 11.49 14.14
N GLY A 143 5.66 12.70 14.34
CA GLY A 143 5.92 13.85 13.47
C GLY A 143 7.40 14.23 13.44
N GLY A 144 7.93 14.48 12.24
CA GLY A 144 9.33 14.89 12.05
C GLY A 144 10.38 13.79 12.25
N LEU A 145 9.97 12.51 12.34
CA LEU A 145 10.88 11.38 12.48
C LEU A 145 11.84 11.23 11.27
N PHE A 146 11.38 11.58 10.07
CA PHE A 146 12.23 11.69 8.87
C PHE A 146 12.95 13.03 8.90
N SER A 147 13.87 13.14 9.87
CA SER A 147 14.68 14.33 10.10
C SER A 147 15.59 14.62 8.90
N LYS A 148 16.19 15.81 8.89
CA LYS A 148 17.18 16.20 7.88
C LYS A 148 18.30 15.16 7.73
N GLU A 149 18.78 14.57 8.84
CA GLU A 149 19.83 13.55 8.79
C GLU A 149 19.35 12.27 8.09
N VAL A 150 18.11 11.84 8.33
CA VAL A 150 17.51 10.66 7.68
C VAL A 150 17.33 10.91 6.19
N LEU A 151 16.82 12.10 5.82
CA LEU A 151 16.63 12.50 4.43
C LEU A 151 17.97 12.65 3.70
N GLU A 152 18.99 13.21 4.34
CA GLU A 152 20.34 13.27 3.77
C GLU A 152 20.93 11.88 3.56
N ALA A 153 20.74 10.95 4.50
CA ALA A 153 21.16 9.56 4.33
C ALA A 153 20.44 8.84 3.17
N LEU A 154 19.18 9.19 2.89
CA LEU A 154 18.42 8.60 1.79
C LEU A 154 18.94 9.03 0.40
N LYS A 155 19.76 10.07 0.30
CA LYS A 155 20.44 10.45 -0.96
C LYS A 155 21.35 9.34 -1.50
N ASP A 156 21.89 8.52 -0.60
CA ASP A 156 22.78 7.41 -0.95
C ASP A 156 21.99 6.13 -1.31
N SER A 157 20.69 6.24 -1.57
CA SER A 157 19.83 5.13 -2.01
C SER A 157 20.41 4.40 -3.23
N THR A 158 20.17 3.08 -3.30
CA THR A 158 20.46 2.32 -4.51
C THR A 158 19.52 2.64 -5.67
N SER A 159 18.38 3.27 -5.38
CA SER A 159 17.46 3.77 -6.39
C SER A 159 17.84 5.20 -6.77
N THR A 160 17.89 5.49 -8.08
CA THR A 160 18.02 6.87 -8.56
C THR A 160 16.78 7.70 -8.24
N ARG A 161 15.64 7.05 -7.97
CA ARG A 161 14.35 7.67 -7.66
C ARG A 161 13.76 7.07 -6.37
N PRO A 162 14.36 7.32 -5.18
CA PRO A 162 13.89 6.71 -3.95
C PRO A 162 12.45 7.16 -3.62
N ALA A 163 11.67 6.24 -3.07
CA ALA A 163 10.31 6.54 -2.64
C ALA A 163 10.26 6.80 -1.13
N ILE A 164 9.55 7.84 -0.72
CA ILE A 164 9.34 8.22 0.67
C ILE A 164 7.85 8.31 0.96
N PHE A 165 7.41 7.55 1.97
CA PHE A 165 6.01 7.43 2.33
C PHE A 165 5.76 7.80 3.79
N PRO A 166 5.63 9.10 4.14
CA PRO A 166 5.20 9.52 5.47
C PRO A 166 3.68 9.31 5.63
N MET A 167 3.27 8.10 6.00
CA MET A 167 1.86 7.69 5.97
C MET A 167 1.09 8.02 7.25
N SER A 168 1.76 8.52 8.28
CA SER A 168 1.13 8.86 9.54
C SER A 168 0.12 10.01 9.43
N ASN A 169 -0.97 9.90 10.20
CA ASN A 169 -2.06 10.87 10.24
C ASN A 169 -2.32 11.35 11.67
N PRO A 170 -2.86 12.57 11.87
CA PRO A 170 -3.09 13.63 10.87
C PRO A 170 -1.76 14.31 10.44
N THR A 171 -1.83 15.38 9.64
CA THR A 171 -0.65 16.10 9.09
C THR A 171 0.45 16.40 10.11
N ALA A 172 0.09 16.73 11.36
CA ALA A 172 1.06 17.01 12.43
C ALA A 172 1.92 15.79 12.83
N ASN A 173 1.45 14.57 12.54
CA ASN A 173 2.13 13.32 12.83
C ASN A 173 2.87 12.74 11.61
N ALA A 174 2.81 13.40 10.45
CA ALA A 174 3.55 12.97 9.27
C ALA A 174 5.05 13.00 9.56
N GLU A 175 5.76 11.94 9.19
CA GLU A 175 7.18 11.78 9.49
C GLU A 175 8.05 12.89 8.87
N CYS A 176 7.63 13.47 7.75
CA CYS A 176 8.17 14.72 7.20
C CYS A 176 7.12 15.45 6.36
N THR A 177 7.36 16.74 6.11
CA THR A 177 6.63 17.50 5.09
C THR A 177 7.20 17.23 3.69
N PRO A 178 6.40 17.41 2.62
CA PRO A 178 6.94 17.34 1.27
C PRO A 178 7.96 18.45 1.00
N GLU A 179 7.81 19.65 1.58
CA GLU A 179 8.78 20.74 1.44
C GLU A 179 10.16 20.33 1.98
N ASP A 180 10.23 19.70 3.16
CA ASP A 180 11.48 19.18 3.72
C ASP A 180 12.07 18.08 2.83
N ALA A 181 11.24 17.14 2.38
CA ALA A 181 11.69 16.03 1.54
C ALA A 181 12.25 16.51 0.20
N PHE A 182 11.50 17.32 -0.56
CA PHE A 182 11.92 17.82 -1.86
C PHE A 182 13.07 18.81 -1.78
N SER A 183 13.16 19.63 -0.72
CA SER A 183 14.29 20.57 -0.56
C SER A 183 15.62 19.86 -0.31
N ILE A 184 15.60 18.71 0.39
CA ILE A 184 16.79 17.94 0.70
C ILE A 184 17.13 16.97 -0.43
N LEU A 185 16.17 16.16 -0.86
CA LEU A 185 16.37 15.06 -1.81
C LEU A 185 16.28 15.49 -3.28
N GLY A 186 15.72 16.66 -3.56
CA GLY A 186 15.51 17.18 -4.91
C GLY A 186 14.26 16.63 -5.59
N HIS A 187 14.12 16.92 -6.88
CA HIS A 187 12.92 16.65 -7.68
C HIS A 187 12.69 15.17 -8.01
N ASN A 188 13.74 14.35 -7.94
CA ASN A 188 13.71 12.97 -8.44
C ASN A 188 13.27 11.96 -7.38
N ILE A 189 12.42 12.35 -6.43
CA ILE A 189 11.86 11.41 -5.44
C ILE A 189 10.41 11.09 -5.78
N ILE A 190 9.91 9.99 -5.22
CA ILE A 190 8.48 9.69 -5.20
C ILE A 190 7.99 9.97 -3.79
N PHE A 191 7.06 10.92 -3.64
CA PHE A 191 6.51 11.29 -2.32
C PHE A 191 5.05 10.86 -2.22
N GLY A 192 4.70 10.08 -1.18
CA GLY A 192 3.33 9.65 -0.93
C GLY A 192 2.94 9.72 0.56
N SER A 193 2.05 10.63 0.94
CA SER A 193 1.65 10.81 2.33
C SER A 193 0.25 10.29 2.64
N GLY A 194 -0.02 9.94 3.89
CA GLY A 194 -1.37 9.57 4.32
C GLY A 194 -2.32 10.76 4.35
N SER A 195 -1.81 11.90 4.85
CA SER A 195 -2.51 13.18 4.89
C SER A 195 -2.35 13.95 3.58
N PRO A 196 -3.33 14.78 3.17
CA PRO A 196 -3.23 15.57 1.96
C PRO A 196 -2.23 16.72 2.13
N PHE A 197 -1.38 16.92 1.13
CA PHE A 197 -0.51 18.08 1.00
C PHE A 197 -0.64 18.68 -0.41
N PRO A 198 -0.46 20.00 -0.58
CA PRO A 198 -0.33 20.59 -1.91
C PRO A 198 0.96 20.10 -2.58
N ASN A 199 0.98 20.09 -3.92
CA ASN A 199 2.22 19.87 -4.66
C ASN A 199 3.22 21.00 -4.40
N VAL A 200 4.51 20.68 -4.40
CA VAL A 200 5.59 21.63 -4.10
C VAL A 200 6.15 22.21 -5.40
N ASN A 201 6.20 23.53 -5.52
CA ASN A 201 6.93 24.19 -6.61
C ASN A 201 8.43 24.21 -6.28
N LEU A 202 9.24 23.58 -7.11
CA LEU A 202 10.68 23.41 -6.86
C LEU A 202 11.52 24.62 -7.32
N GLY A 203 10.89 25.68 -7.83
CA GLY A 203 11.53 26.93 -8.23
C GLY A 203 12.31 26.87 -9.55
N ASN A 204 12.52 25.69 -10.11
CA ASN A 204 13.18 25.45 -11.40
C ASN A 204 12.19 25.13 -12.54
N GLY A 205 10.89 25.40 -12.33
CA GLY A 205 9.80 25.07 -13.25
C GLY A 205 9.28 23.64 -13.12
N GLN A 206 9.87 22.80 -12.27
CA GLN A 206 9.37 21.46 -11.95
C GLN A 206 8.45 21.48 -10.73
N ILE A 207 7.54 20.50 -10.68
CA ILE A 207 6.59 20.31 -9.59
C ILE A 207 6.94 18.99 -8.88
N GLY A 208 7.13 19.06 -7.57
CA GLY A 208 7.17 17.90 -6.69
C GLY A 208 5.74 17.44 -6.40
N HIS A 209 5.34 16.31 -6.98
CA HIS A 209 3.99 15.78 -6.81
C HIS A 209 3.82 15.11 -5.44
N CYS A 210 2.84 15.57 -4.69
CA CYS A 210 2.49 15.03 -3.38
C CYS A 210 1.34 14.06 -3.53
N ASN A 211 1.65 12.77 -3.57
CA ASN A 211 0.61 11.76 -3.71
C ASN A 211 -0.06 11.47 -2.37
N GLN A 212 -1.35 11.11 -2.41
CA GLN A 212 -2.10 10.78 -1.20
C GLN A 212 -2.36 9.27 -1.11
N ALA A 213 -1.63 8.59 -0.22
CA ALA A 213 -1.82 7.18 0.10
C ALA A 213 -2.97 7.01 1.10
N ASN A 214 -4.21 7.16 0.61
CA ASN A 214 -5.41 7.09 1.45
C ASN A 214 -6.36 5.95 1.06
N ASN A 215 -6.93 5.28 2.07
CA ASN A 215 -7.81 4.13 1.91
C ASN A 215 -9.12 4.44 1.16
N MET A 216 -9.45 5.74 0.97
CA MET A 216 -10.60 6.18 0.16
C MET A 216 -10.61 5.59 -1.25
N PHE A 217 -9.44 5.28 -1.82
CA PHE A 217 -9.32 4.70 -3.17
C PHE A 217 -9.70 3.22 -3.23
N LEU A 218 -9.71 2.51 -2.09
CA LEU A 218 -9.91 1.06 -2.05
C LEU A 218 -11.24 0.67 -1.42
N PHE A 219 -11.59 1.23 -0.25
CA PHE A 219 -12.76 0.75 0.49
C PHE A 219 -14.09 0.79 -0.27
N PRO A 220 -14.42 1.87 -1.02
CA PRO A 220 -15.66 1.89 -1.80
C PRO A 220 -15.69 0.78 -2.86
N GLY A 221 -14.56 0.54 -3.54
CA GLY A 221 -14.45 -0.48 -4.58
C GLY A 221 -14.48 -1.90 -4.00
N ILE A 222 -13.76 -2.15 -2.90
CA ILE A 222 -13.78 -3.43 -2.19
C ILE A 222 -15.20 -3.74 -1.70
N GLY A 223 -15.86 -2.78 -1.07
CA GLY A 223 -17.24 -2.95 -0.59
C GLY A 223 -18.22 -3.23 -1.72
N LEU A 224 -18.16 -2.43 -2.80
CA LEU A 224 -19.03 -2.61 -3.97
C LEU A 224 -18.76 -3.95 -4.67
N GLY A 225 -17.50 -4.31 -4.90
CA GLY A 225 -17.12 -5.56 -5.55
C GLY A 225 -17.53 -6.79 -4.74
N THR A 226 -17.35 -6.75 -3.42
CA THR A 226 -17.78 -7.82 -2.50
C THR A 226 -19.31 -7.97 -2.52
N LEU A 227 -20.04 -6.86 -2.50
CA LEU A 227 -21.50 -6.86 -2.56
C LEU A 227 -22.00 -7.46 -3.89
N LEU A 228 -21.43 -7.03 -5.01
CA LEU A 228 -21.87 -7.43 -6.35
C LEU A 228 -21.44 -8.84 -6.74
N SER A 229 -20.37 -9.39 -6.14
CA SER A 229 -20.03 -10.80 -6.27
C SER A 229 -20.88 -11.71 -5.40
N GLY A 230 -21.60 -11.16 -4.41
CA GLY A 230 -22.32 -11.93 -3.40
C GLY A 230 -21.41 -12.63 -2.40
N SER A 231 -20.11 -12.32 -2.38
CA SER A 231 -19.17 -13.00 -1.49
C SER A 231 -19.50 -12.74 -0.02
N ARG A 232 -19.49 -13.80 0.79
CA ARG A 232 -19.73 -13.72 2.24
C ARG A 232 -18.51 -13.29 3.03
N MET A 233 -17.34 -13.26 2.41
CA MET A 233 -16.08 -12.89 3.04
C MET A 233 -15.20 -12.09 2.08
N VAL A 234 -14.39 -11.20 2.64
CA VAL A 234 -13.34 -10.51 1.89
C VAL A 234 -12.05 -11.29 2.11
N SER A 235 -11.54 -11.92 1.05
CA SER A 235 -10.29 -12.66 1.12
C SER A 235 -9.07 -11.75 1.01
N ASP A 236 -7.90 -12.28 1.38
CA ASP A 236 -6.64 -11.58 1.18
C ASP A 236 -6.31 -11.37 -0.31
N GLY A 237 -6.71 -12.32 -1.18
CA GLY A 237 -6.58 -12.17 -2.63
C GLY A 237 -7.41 -11.01 -3.15
N MET A 238 -8.67 -10.85 -2.69
CA MET A 238 -9.53 -9.74 -3.10
C MET A 238 -8.92 -8.38 -2.73
N LEU A 239 -8.32 -8.27 -1.54
CA LEU A 239 -7.62 -7.06 -1.10
C LEU A 239 -6.37 -6.77 -1.95
N GLN A 240 -5.63 -7.82 -2.31
CA GLN A 240 -4.46 -7.71 -3.18
C GLN A 240 -4.86 -7.27 -4.59
N ALA A 241 -5.87 -7.90 -5.19
CA ALA A 241 -6.39 -7.53 -6.50
C ALA A 241 -6.85 -6.07 -6.55
N ALA A 242 -7.47 -5.58 -5.48
CA ALA A 242 -7.83 -4.17 -5.33
C ALA A 242 -6.59 -3.24 -5.34
N ALA A 243 -5.55 -3.58 -4.59
CA ALA A 243 -4.31 -2.81 -4.54
C ALA A 243 -3.54 -2.81 -5.87
N GLU A 244 -3.44 -3.98 -6.51
CA GLU A 244 -2.80 -4.13 -7.82
C GLU A 244 -3.55 -3.36 -8.90
N ARG A 245 -4.89 -3.39 -8.89
CA ARG A 245 -5.72 -2.59 -9.81
C ARG A 245 -5.50 -1.10 -9.62
N LEU A 246 -5.44 -0.62 -8.37
CA LEU A 246 -5.16 0.79 -8.07
C LEU A 246 -3.78 1.22 -8.60
N ALA A 247 -2.74 0.40 -8.40
CA ALA A 247 -1.41 0.68 -8.94
C ALA A 247 -1.39 0.67 -10.47
N ALA A 248 -2.10 -0.27 -11.10
CA ALA A 248 -2.19 -0.41 -12.55
C ALA A 248 -3.18 0.56 -13.22
N TYR A 249 -3.93 1.35 -12.44
CA TYR A 249 -4.76 2.44 -12.95
C TYR A 249 -3.92 3.63 -13.44
N MET A 250 -2.73 3.82 -12.87
CA MET A 250 -1.85 4.91 -13.24
C MET A 250 -1.17 4.64 -14.58
N THR A 251 -1.17 5.66 -15.45
CA THR A 251 -0.46 5.61 -16.72
C THR A 251 1.05 5.64 -16.51
N ASP A 252 1.83 5.16 -17.46
CA ASP A 252 3.30 5.27 -17.38
C ASP A 252 3.75 6.74 -17.35
N GLU A 253 3.06 7.63 -18.07
CA GLU A 253 3.32 9.08 -18.05
C GLU A 253 3.09 9.70 -16.66
N ASP A 254 1.98 9.34 -15.99
CA ASP A 254 1.72 9.79 -14.62
C ASP A 254 2.85 9.32 -13.68
N VAL A 255 3.21 8.03 -13.78
CA VAL A 255 4.23 7.40 -12.93
C VAL A 255 5.61 8.02 -13.16
N ASP A 256 5.97 8.31 -14.41
CA ASP A 256 7.22 8.99 -14.79
C ASP A 256 7.28 10.43 -14.24
N ASN A 257 6.14 11.10 -14.11
CA ASN A 257 6.02 12.39 -13.44
C ASN A 257 6.00 12.27 -11.90
N GLY A 258 6.11 11.06 -11.35
CA GLY A 258 6.08 10.81 -9.90
C GLY A 258 4.67 10.79 -9.32
N ILE A 259 3.66 10.64 -10.16
CA ILE A 259 2.25 10.52 -9.78
C ILE A 259 1.88 9.03 -9.75
N ILE A 260 1.84 8.46 -8.54
CA ILE A 260 1.59 7.03 -8.31
C ILE A 260 0.23 6.73 -7.70
N TYR A 261 -0.54 7.77 -7.36
CA TYR A 261 -1.95 7.65 -6.98
C TYR A 261 -2.81 8.58 -7.82
N PRO A 262 -4.06 8.18 -8.14
CA PRO A 262 -4.90 8.97 -9.01
C PRO A 262 -5.52 10.18 -8.31
N SER A 263 -5.94 11.17 -9.10
CA SER A 263 -6.72 12.31 -8.60
C SER A 263 -8.06 11.85 -8.00
N ILE A 264 -8.45 12.47 -6.87
CA ILE A 264 -9.75 12.26 -6.21
C ILE A 264 -10.93 12.58 -7.16
N SER A 265 -10.74 13.46 -8.15
CA SER A 265 -11.76 13.73 -9.18
C SER A 265 -12.20 12.47 -9.95
N ARG A 266 -11.33 11.45 -10.02
CA ARG A 266 -11.58 10.16 -10.68
C ARG A 266 -12.13 9.09 -9.73
N ILE A 267 -12.49 9.43 -8.49
CA ILE A 267 -12.82 8.45 -7.43
C ILE A 267 -13.94 7.48 -7.81
N ARG A 268 -14.96 7.92 -8.56
CA ARG A 268 -16.05 7.05 -9.01
C ARG A 268 -15.58 6.02 -10.04
N ASP A 269 -14.71 6.43 -10.96
CA ASP A 269 -14.14 5.55 -11.96
C ASP A 269 -13.18 4.53 -11.33
N ILE A 270 -12.34 4.97 -10.40
CA ILE A 270 -11.45 4.09 -9.62
C ILE A 270 -12.26 3.09 -8.80
N THR A 271 -13.36 3.53 -8.17
CA THR A 271 -14.25 2.63 -7.41
C THR A 271 -14.78 1.51 -8.30
N LYS A 272 -15.18 1.83 -9.53
CA LYS A 272 -15.66 0.85 -10.52
C LYS A 272 -14.55 -0.13 -10.92
N GLU A 273 -13.36 0.37 -11.26
CA GLU A 273 -12.18 -0.45 -11.61
C GLU A 273 -11.80 -1.42 -10.48
N VAL A 274 -11.69 -0.92 -9.25
CA VAL A 274 -11.36 -1.71 -8.07
C VAL A 274 -12.46 -2.75 -7.79
N ALA A 275 -13.74 -2.37 -7.88
CA ALA A 275 -14.85 -3.30 -7.69
C ALA A 275 -14.83 -4.43 -8.72
N ALA A 276 -14.54 -4.14 -9.99
CA ALA A 276 -14.43 -5.16 -11.02
C ALA A 276 -13.27 -6.14 -10.77
N ALA A 277 -12.10 -5.63 -10.32
CA ALA A 277 -10.98 -6.47 -9.94
C ALA A 277 -11.33 -7.39 -8.76
N VAL A 278 -12.05 -6.86 -7.76
CA VAL A 278 -12.50 -7.61 -6.59
C VAL A 278 -13.53 -8.69 -6.97
N ILE A 279 -14.47 -8.39 -7.87
CA ILE A 279 -15.41 -9.39 -8.41
C ILE A 279 -14.66 -10.50 -9.14
N LYS A 280 -13.70 -10.14 -9.98
CA LYS A 280 -12.90 -11.10 -10.74
C LYS A 280 -12.12 -12.04 -9.81
N GLU A 281 -11.47 -11.51 -8.78
CA GLU A 281 -10.75 -12.34 -7.81
C GLU A 281 -11.72 -13.24 -7.03
N ALA A 282 -12.89 -12.73 -6.61
CA ALA A 282 -13.90 -13.54 -5.92
C ALA A 282 -14.41 -14.69 -6.80
N ILE A 283 -14.46 -14.51 -8.11
CA ILE A 283 -14.78 -15.58 -9.07
C ILE A 283 -13.65 -16.61 -9.13
N GLU A 284 -12.40 -16.16 -9.24
CA GLU A 284 -11.21 -17.01 -9.35
C GLU A 284 -11.00 -17.87 -8.09
N GLU A 285 -11.31 -17.33 -6.91
CA GLU A 285 -11.24 -18.03 -5.63
C GLU A 285 -12.50 -18.85 -5.29
N ASP A 286 -13.48 -18.93 -6.19
CA ASP A 286 -14.77 -19.61 -5.99
C ASP A 286 -15.58 -19.10 -4.78
N LEU A 287 -15.46 -17.80 -4.49
CA LEU A 287 -16.18 -17.11 -3.40
C LEU A 287 -17.44 -16.37 -3.87
N ALA A 288 -17.64 -16.21 -5.18
CA ALA A 288 -18.79 -15.50 -5.73
C ALA A 288 -20.09 -16.31 -5.64
N GLU A 289 -21.12 -15.75 -5.00
CA GLU A 289 -22.48 -16.35 -4.88
C GLU A 289 -23.52 -15.68 -5.81
N GLY A 290 -23.19 -14.52 -6.39
CA GLY A 290 -24.10 -13.73 -7.22
C GLY A 290 -24.86 -12.64 -6.43
N TYR A 291 -25.50 -11.72 -7.16
CA TYR A 291 -26.20 -10.57 -6.58
C TYR A 291 -27.51 -10.27 -7.33
N ARG A 292 -28.62 -10.27 -6.60
CA ARG A 292 -29.98 -10.08 -7.14
C ARG A 292 -30.27 -11.10 -8.26
N ASP A 293 -30.54 -10.60 -9.47
CA ASP A 293 -30.88 -11.41 -10.64
C ASP A 293 -29.64 -11.98 -11.36
N MET A 294 -28.43 -11.63 -10.93
CA MET A 294 -27.16 -12.15 -11.47
C MET A 294 -26.68 -13.33 -10.62
N ASP A 295 -26.82 -14.57 -11.11
CA ASP A 295 -26.32 -15.74 -10.38
C ASP A 295 -24.81 -15.94 -10.52
N ALA A 296 -24.20 -16.77 -9.65
CA ALA A 296 -22.76 -17.03 -9.68
C ALA A 296 -22.26 -17.62 -11.01
N ARG A 297 -23.07 -18.40 -11.73
CA ARG A 297 -22.69 -19.03 -13.00
C ARG A 297 -22.75 -18.04 -14.15
N GLU A 298 -23.67 -17.08 -14.11
CA GLU A 298 -23.75 -15.98 -15.06
C GLU A 298 -22.60 -15.00 -14.84
N LEU A 299 -22.33 -14.64 -13.59
CA LEU A 299 -21.23 -13.75 -13.23
C LEU A 299 -19.87 -14.30 -13.70
N LYS A 300 -19.65 -15.62 -13.57
CA LYS A 300 -18.44 -16.32 -14.04
C LYS A 300 -18.23 -16.28 -15.56
N LYS A 301 -19.27 -16.02 -16.35
CA LYS A 301 -19.17 -15.95 -17.82
C LYS A 301 -18.80 -14.56 -18.32
N LEU A 302 -18.94 -13.54 -17.47
CA LEU A 302 -18.68 -12.17 -17.86
C LEU A 302 -17.18 -11.97 -18.13
N ASN A 303 -16.87 -11.31 -19.23
CA ASN A 303 -15.54 -10.79 -19.48
C ASN A 303 -15.31 -9.49 -18.69
N HIS A 304 -14.10 -8.93 -18.78
CA HIS A 304 -13.73 -7.74 -18.00
C HIS A 304 -14.63 -6.52 -18.29
N GLU A 305 -14.94 -6.24 -19.55
CA GLU A 305 -15.80 -5.11 -19.93
C GLU A 305 -17.23 -5.31 -19.42
N GLU A 306 -17.75 -6.53 -19.49
CA GLU A 306 -19.08 -6.87 -18.98
C GLU A 306 -19.16 -6.76 -17.45
N ILE A 307 -18.10 -7.14 -16.73
CA ILE A 307 -18.02 -6.92 -15.27
C ILE A 307 -18.02 -5.41 -14.97
N MET A 308 -17.28 -4.63 -15.74
CA MET A 308 -17.23 -3.16 -15.56
C MET A 308 -18.59 -2.51 -15.79
N ASP A 309 -19.33 -2.94 -16.81
CA ASP A 309 -20.70 -2.49 -17.06
C ASP A 309 -21.66 -2.96 -15.97
N PHE A 310 -21.55 -4.20 -15.51
CA PHE A 310 -22.33 -4.72 -14.38
C PHE A 310 -22.12 -3.88 -13.13
N VAL A 311 -20.87 -3.54 -12.80
CA VAL A 311 -20.54 -2.65 -11.68
C VAL A 311 -21.19 -1.29 -11.88
N LYS A 312 -20.95 -0.65 -13.04
CA LYS A 312 -21.47 0.68 -13.36
C LYS A 312 -22.99 0.76 -13.25
N ASN A 313 -23.70 -0.26 -13.75
CA ASN A 313 -25.17 -0.33 -13.71
C ASN A 313 -25.73 -0.50 -12.29
N ASN A 314 -24.91 -0.98 -11.35
CA ASN A 314 -25.28 -1.11 -9.94
C ASN A 314 -24.75 0.03 -9.06
N MET A 315 -24.03 1.01 -9.63
CA MET A 315 -23.61 2.21 -8.89
C MET A 315 -24.78 3.18 -8.75
N TRP A 316 -25.06 3.61 -7.52
CA TRP A 316 -26.03 4.67 -7.27
C TRP A 316 -25.60 5.99 -7.92
N SER A 317 -26.56 6.67 -8.56
CA SER A 317 -26.39 8.00 -9.13
C SER A 317 -27.32 9.00 -8.43
N PRO A 318 -26.85 10.22 -8.14
CA PRO A 318 -27.62 11.25 -7.42
C PRO A 318 -28.67 11.94 -8.31
N ASP A 319 -29.34 11.18 -9.18
CA ASP A 319 -30.38 11.69 -10.06
C ASP A 319 -31.76 11.47 -9.42
N TYR A 320 -32.55 12.54 -9.33
CA TYR A 320 -33.91 12.43 -8.80
C TYR A 320 -34.76 11.56 -9.72
N GLN A 321 -35.27 10.45 -9.18
CA GLN A 321 -36.21 9.61 -9.90
C GLN A 321 -37.58 10.30 -9.99
N THR A 322 -38.20 10.25 -11.16
CA THR A 322 -39.58 10.72 -11.34
C THR A 322 -40.52 9.81 -10.55
N LEU A 323 -41.13 10.33 -9.49
CA LEU A 323 -42.15 9.62 -8.73
C LEU A 323 -43.46 9.62 -9.51
N ILE A 324 -43.87 8.45 -10.00
CA ILE A 324 -45.16 8.26 -10.65
C ILE A 324 -46.12 7.66 -9.61
N TYR A 325 -47.14 8.42 -9.24
CA TYR A 325 -48.22 7.90 -8.39
C TYR A 325 -49.08 6.96 -9.22
N LYS A 326 -49.06 5.66 -8.91
CA LYS A 326 -50.06 4.72 -9.44
C LYS A 326 -51.30 4.83 -8.57
N ASN A 327 -52.41 5.28 -9.16
CA ASN A 327 -53.72 5.10 -8.56
C ASN A 327 -54.13 3.65 -8.87
N ASP A 328 -54.21 2.83 -7.82
CA ASP A 328 -54.76 1.48 -7.87
C ASP A 328 -56.27 1.50 -8.22
#